data_AF-A0A085LJ29-F1
#
_entry.id   AF-A0A085LJ29-F1
#
_cell.length_a   1.000
_cell.length_b   1.000
_cell.length_c   1.000
_cell.angle_alpha   90.00
_cell.angle_beta   90.00
_cell.angle_gamma   90.00
#
_symmetry.space_group_name_H-M   'P 1'
#
loop_
_entity.id
_entity.type
_entity.pdbx_description
1 polymer ?
#
loop_
_entity_poly.entity_id
_entity_poly.type
_entity_poly.pdbx_seq_one_letter_code
_entity_poly.pdbx_strand_id
1 'polypeptide(L)'
;MVDHAVTICDPKFLNSELHHIATALQKNGYPQNFVTCTITRRLHAPRDRPNDEVSSNPVITIPYYCGLGEQLQRLGRQHGYPVYFKSSPSLRSLVRNDKIRLPFEDRPAVVYEIKCGCNACYIGATPPT
;
A
#
# COMPACT_ATOMS: atom_id res chain seq x y z
N MET A 1 3.91 2.74 17.71
CA MET A 1 3.18 2.24 18.90
C MET A 1 2.25 3.30 19.47
N VAL A 2 2.76 4.42 20.02
CA VAL A 2 1.91 5.49 20.59
C VAL A 2 0.97 6.10 19.53
N ASP A 3 1.47 6.42 18.35
CA ASP A 3 0.64 6.99 17.27
C ASP A 3 -0.50 6.05 16.86
N HIS A 4 -0.20 4.74 16.79
CA HIS A 4 -1.17 3.69 16.46
C HIS A 4 -2.27 3.56 17.54
N ALA A 5 -1.87 3.59 18.82
CA ALA A 5 -2.81 3.57 19.94
C ALA A 5 -3.77 4.77 19.88
N VAL A 6 -3.27 5.98 19.62
CA VAL A 6 -4.11 7.19 19.51
C VAL A 6 -5.04 7.14 18.29
N THR A 7 -4.65 6.46 17.20
CA THR A 7 -5.48 6.39 15.99
C THR A 7 -6.55 5.30 16.01
N ILE A 8 -6.31 4.18 16.67
CA ILE A 8 -7.12 2.96 16.52
C ILE A 8 -7.76 2.52 17.83
N CYS A 9 -7.20 2.89 18.98
CA CYS A 9 -7.73 2.47 20.27
C CYS A 9 -8.96 3.31 20.65
N ASP A 10 -9.96 2.65 21.23
CA ASP A 10 -11.10 3.32 21.86
C ASP A 10 -10.63 4.25 22.99
N PRO A 11 -11.24 5.44 23.14
CA PRO A 11 -10.83 6.43 24.13
C PRO A 11 -10.90 5.91 25.57
N LYS A 12 -11.77 4.92 25.84
CA LYS A 12 -11.92 4.27 27.15
C LYS A 12 -10.69 3.42 27.53
N PHE A 13 -10.01 2.84 26.55
CA PHE A 13 -8.87 1.93 26.78
C PHE A 13 -7.51 2.57 26.44
N LEU A 14 -7.51 3.77 25.85
CA LEU A 14 -6.29 4.45 25.44
C LEU A 14 -5.25 4.60 26.56
N ASN A 15 -5.67 4.98 27.77
CA ASN A 15 -4.74 5.13 28.90
C ASN A 15 -4.12 3.80 29.35
N SER A 16 -4.91 2.72 29.32
CA SER A 16 -4.43 1.35 29.59
C SER A 16 -3.40 0.92 28.56
N GLU A 17 -3.68 1.18 27.28
CA GLU A 17 -2.79 0.86 26.17
C GLU A 17 -1.48 1.65 26.25
N LEU A 18 -1.53 2.94 26.57
CA LEU A 18 -0.33 3.77 26.77
C LEU A 18 0.52 3.26 27.93
N HIS A 19 -0.10 2.81 29.04
CA HIS A 19 0.61 2.20 30.15
C HIS A 19 1.26 0.87 29.74
N HIS A 20 0.55 0.05 28.96
CA HIS A 20 1.09 -1.20 28.42
C HIS A 20 2.31 -0.95 27.54
N ILE A 21 2.23 0.02 26.61
CA ILE A 21 3.33 0.46 25.75
C ILE A 21 4.51 0.95 26.59
N ALA A 22 4.27 1.79 27.60
CA ALA A 22 5.32 2.29 28.47
C ALA A 22 6.05 1.16 29.21
N THR A 23 5.29 0.21 29.75
CA THR A 23 5.81 -0.97 30.46
C THR A 23 6.64 -1.85 29.52
N ALA A 24 6.15 -2.11 28.31
CA ALA A 24 6.85 -2.90 27.31
C ALA A 24 8.19 -2.25 26.92
N LEU A 25 8.21 -0.93 26.71
CA LEU A 25 9.43 -0.19 26.38
C LEU A 25 10.44 -0.22 27.54
N GLN A 26 9.99 -0.03 28.79
CA GLN A 26 10.90 -0.13 29.93
C GLN A 26 11.50 -1.54 30.07
N LYS A 27 10.69 -2.59 29.87
CA LYS A 27 11.17 -3.99 29.86
C LYS A 27 12.19 -4.27 28.74
N ASN A 28 12.10 -3.56 27.63
CA ASN A 28 13.08 -3.63 26.53
C ASN A 28 14.34 -2.78 26.79
N GLY A 29 14.52 -2.23 28.00
CA GLY A 29 15.72 -1.50 28.40
C GLY A 29 15.72 -0.01 28.02
N TYR A 30 14.59 0.54 27.57
CA TYR A 30 14.51 1.98 27.30
C TYR A 30 14.41 2.79 28.61
N PRO A 31 15.18 3.89 28.77
CA PRO A 31 15.12 4.73 29.97
C PRO A 31 13.73 5.31 30.21
N GLN A 32 13.28 5.33 31.46
CA GLN A 32 11.94 5.79 31.83
C GLN A 32 11.66 7.23 31.37
N ASN A 33 12.64 8.13 31.55
CA ASN A 33 12.54 9.52 31.10
C ASN A 33 12.32 9.63 29.59
N PHE A 34 13.02 8.78 28.81
CA PHE A 34 12.88 8.74 27.36
C PHE A 34 11.49 8.27 26.94
N VAL A 35 10.97 7.23 27.58
CA VAL A 35 9.63 6.68 27.31
C VAL A 35 8.55 7.72 27.61
N THR A 36 8.58 8.32 28.81
CA THR A 36 7.60 9.32 29.23
C THR A 36 7.63 10.56 28.32
N CYS A 37 8.81 11.11 28.04
CA CYS A 37 8.96 12.25 27.12
C CYS A 37 8.52 11.94 25.69
N THR A 38 8.65 10.69 25.25
CA THR A 38 8.21 10.29 23.91
C THR A 38 6.69 10.18 23.85
N ILE A 39 6.05 9.58 24.86
CA ILE A 39 4.59 9.48 24.94
C ILE A 39 3.95 10.86 25.03
N THR A 40 4.41 11.72 25.95
CA THR A 40 3.85 13.07 26.14
C THR A 40 3.98 13.92 24.89
N ARG A 41 5.15 13.91 24.25
CA ARG A 41 5.38 14.61 22.98
C ARG A 41 4.46 14.12 21.87
N ARG A 42 4.21 12.82 21.75
CA ARG A 42 3.33 12.26 20.71
C ARG A 42 1.85 12.55 20.96
N LEU A 43 1.44 12.71 22.22
CA LEU A 43 0.07 13.13 22.57
C LEU A 43 -0.19 14.62 22.29
N HIS A 44 0.82 15.47 22.47
CA HIS A 44 0.68 16.93 22.33
C HIS A 44 1.25 17.49 21.02
N ALA A 45 1.93 16.68 20.21
CA ALA A 45 2.44 17.13 18.93
C ALA A 45 1.25 17.51 18.02
N PRO A 46 1.22 18.75 17.48
CA PRO A 46 0.31 19.04 16.39
C PRO A 46 0.60 18.02 15.29
N ARG A 47 -0.45 17.33 14.85
CA ARG A 47 -0.36 16.48 13.67
C ARG A 47 -0.29 17.42 12.47
N ASP A 48 0.85 18.08 12.29
CA ASP A 48 1.30 18.53 10.99
C ASP A 48 1.67 17.27 10.20
N ARG A 49 0.65 16.47 9.87
CA ARG A 49 0.50 16.25 8.46
C ARG A 49 0.06 17.63 8.00
N PRO A 50 0.87 18.42 7.26
CA PRO A 50 0.19 19.19 6.24
C PRO A 50 -0.76 18.16 5.64
N ASN A 51 -2.05 18.46 5.74
CA ASN A 51 -2.95 18.02 4.71
C ASN A 51 -2.24 18.55 3.46
N ASP A 52 -1.30 17.76 2.90
CA ASP A 52 -1.04 17.78 1.50
C ASP A 52 -2.46 17.68 1.01
N GLU A 53 -3.00 18.82 0.59
CA GLU A 53 -4.10 18.85 -0.33
C GLU A 53 -3.61 17.89 -1.38
N VAL A 54 -4.05 16.63 -1.26
CA VAL A 54 -3.73 15.59 -2.20
C VAL A 54 -4.31 16.21 -3.44
N SER A 55 -3.43 16.78 -4.25
CA SER A 55 -3.80 17.37 -5.53
C SER A 55 -4.79 16.38 -6.08
N SER A 56 -6.05 16.79 -6.28
CA SER A 56 -7.16 15.88 -6.61
C SER A 56 -6.86 15.04 -7.86
N ASN A 57 -5.77 15.38 -8.54
CA ASN A 57 -5.19 14.73 -9.68
C ASN A 57 -4.47 13.42 -9.31
N PRO A 58 -4.78 12.32 -10.02
CA PRO A 58 -4.09 11.05 -9.84
C PRO A 58 -2.59 11.16 -10.12
N VAL A 59 -1.82 10.32 -9.41
CA VAL A 59 -0.38 10.14 -9.65
C VAL A 59 -0.16 9.33 -10.92
N ILE A 60 0.62 9.87 -11.85
CA ILE A 60 0.95 9.22 -13.12
C ILE A 60 2.31 8.55 -13.00
N THR A 61 2.41 7.26 -13.34
CA THR A 61 3.67 6.52 -13.34
C THR A 61 4.00 6.02 -14.74
N ILE A 62 5.15 6.42 -15.27
CA ILE A 62 5.59 6.08 -16.63
C ILE A 62 6.97 5.41 -16.62
N PRO A 63 7.28 4.53 -17.59
CA PRO A 63 8.65 4.08 -17.79
C PRO A 63 9.57 5.27 -18.17
N TYR A 64 10.84 5.22 -17.76
CA TYR A 64 11.82 6.22 -18.17
C TYR A 64 12.16 6.05 -19.65
N TYR A 65 11.96 7.11 -20.44
CA TYR A 65 12.43 7.22 -21.81
C TYR A 65 13.19 8.52 -21.95
N CYS A 66 14.47 8.44 -22.32
CA CYS A 66 15.36 9.60 -22.37
C CYS A 66 14.77 10.70 -23.26
N GLY A 67 14.69 11.93 -22.74
CA GLY A 67 14.20 13.11 -23.44
C GLY A 67 12.68 13.27 -23.41
N LEU A 68 11.91 12.19 -23.58
CA LEU A 68 10.45 12.23 -23.54
C LEU A 68 9.91 12.22 -22.10
N GLY A 69 10.51 11.40 -21.23
CA GLY A 69 10.05 11.22 -19.85
C GLY A 69 10.13 12.50 -19.04
N GLU A 70 11.22 13.26 -19.18
CA GLU A 70 11.43 14.54 -18.51
C GLU A 70 10.45 15.61 -19.01
N GLN A 71 10.15 15.61 -20.32
CA GLN A 71 9.14 16.49 -20.90
C GLN A 71 7.75 16.20 -20.34
N LEU A 72 7.36 14.92 -20.29
CA LEU A 72 6.09 14.49 -19.70
C LEU A 72 6.01 14.82 -18.21
N GLN A 73 7.12 14.64 -17.47
CA GLN A 73 7.17 15.02 -16.07
C GLN A 73 7.01 16.53 -15.86
N ARG A 74 7.64 17.34 -16.71
CA ARG A 74 7.53 18.80 -16.67
C ARG A 74 6.10 19.27 -16.97
N LEU A 75 5.47 18.72 -18.01
CA LEU A 75 4.08 19.02 -18.37
C LEU A 75 3.11 18.60 -17.27
N GLY A 76 3.28 17.40 -16.71
CA GLY A 76 2.46 16.92 -15.60
C GLY A 76 2.50 17.88 -14.41
N ARG A 77 3.70 18.31 -14.00
CA ARG A 77 3.86 19.29 -12.90
C ARG A 77 3.19 20.62 -13.20
N GLN A 78 3.27 21.12 -14.43
CA GLN A 78 2.60 22.37 -14.84
C GLN A 78 1.07 22.28 -14.71
N HIS A 79 0.49 21.10 -14.94
CA HIS A 79 -0.94 20.86 -14.81
C HIS A 79 -1.36 20.25 -13.45
N GLY A 80 -0.44 20.21 -12.46
CA GLY A 80 -0.73 19.70 -11.12
C GLY A 80 -0.84 18.17 -11.03
N TYR A 81 -0.35 17.43 -12.04
CA TYR A 81 -0.23 15.98 -12.02
C TYR A 81 1.19 15.57 -11.57
N PRO A 82 1.34 14.87 -10.44
CA PRO A 82 2.63 14.31 -10.05
C PRO A 82 2.96 13.12 -10.97
N VAL A 83 4.06 13.24 -11.73
CA VAL A 83 4.57 12.20 -12.63
C VAL A 83 5.87 11.61 -12.06
N TYR A 84 5.90 10.28 -11.90
CA TYR A 84 7.07 9.54 -11.44
C TYR A 84 7.53 8.49 -12.46
N PHE A 85 8.83 8.21 -12.44
CA PHE A 85 9.41 7.16 -13.26
C PHE A 85 9.31 5.80 -12.57
N LYS A 86 8.81 4.81 -13.31
CA LYS A 86 8.87 3.41 -12.92
C LYS A 86 10.28 2.90 -13.15
N SER A 87 10.81 2.16 -12.17
CA SER A 87 12.02 1.38 -12.38
C SER A 87 11.79 0.29 -13.44
N SER A 88 12.85 -0.08 -14.16
CA SER A 88 12.82 -1.24 -15.03
C SER A 88 12.44 -2.49 -14.24
N PRO A 89 11.75 -3.47 -14.86
CA PRO A 89 11.48 -4.75 -14.20
C PRO A 89 12.80 -5.36 -13.70
N SER A 90 12.76 -6.01 -12.54
CA SER A 90 13.94 -6.68 -11.99
C SER A 90 14.43 -7.78 -12.91
N LEU A 91 15.74 -8.07 -12.92
CA LEU A 91 16.30 -9.20 -13.67
C LEU A 91 15.59 -10.51 -13.36
N ARG A 92 15.20 -10.73 -12.10
CA ARG A 92 14.40 -11.89 -11.71
C ARG A 92 13.08 -11.94 -12.46
N SER A 93 12.36 -10.81 -12.60
CA SER A 93 11.09 -10.75 -13.33
C SER A 93 11.27 -10.95 -14.84
N LEU A 94 12.39 -10.49 -15.41
CA LEU A 94 12.68 -10.62 -16.83
C LEU A 94 13.16 -12.03 -17.21
N VAL A 95 14.00 -12.63 -16.37
CA VAL A 95 14.67 -13.92 -16.63
C VAL A 95 13.85 -15.10 -16.11
N ARG A 96 13.17 -14.95 -14.97
CA ARG A 96 12.30 -16.02 -14.47
C ARG A 96 10.95 -15.98 -15.19
N ASN A 97 10.83 -16.84 -16.19
CA ASN A 97 9.56 -17.44 -16.60
C ASN A 97 9.40 -18.81 -15.91
N ASP A 98 9.58 -18.88 -14.59
CA ASP A 98 9.37 -20.12 -13.82
C ASP A 98 7.91 -20.59 -13.81
N LYS A 99 6.99 -19.73 -14.27
CA LYS A 99 5.63 -20.11 -14.66
C LYS A 99 5.45 -19.80 -16.13
N ILE A 100 5.29 -20.83 -16.97
CA ILE A 100 4.78 -20.67 -18.32
C ILE A 100 3.42 -19.98 -18.19
N ARG A 101 3.30 -18.76 -18.71
CA ARG A 101 2.02 -18.06 -18.76
C ARG A 101 1.21 -18.71 -19.87
N LEU A 102 0.44 -19.72 -19.51
CA LEU A 102 -0.50 -20.34 -20.44
C LEU A 102 -1.54 -19.28 -20.87
N PRO A 103 -1.89 -19.23 -22.18
CA PRO A 103 -3.02 -18.43 -22.63
C PRO A 103 -4.27 -18.86 -21.85
N PHE A 104 -5.27 -17.97 -21.76
CA PHE A 104 -6.42 -18.18 -20.88
C PHE A 104 -7.11 -19.53 -21.10
N GLU A 105 -7.20 -19.96 -22.36
CA GLU A 105 -7.81 -21.23 -22.78
C GLU A 105 -7.08 -22.47 -22.23
N ASP A 106 -5.76 -22.39 -22.04
CA ASP A 106 -4.93 -23.54 -21.65
C ASP A 106 -4.70 -23.62 -20.14
N ARG A 107 -5.36 -22.77 -19.34
CA ARG A 107 -5.14 -22.73 -17.89
C ARG A 107 -5.88 -23.89 -17.20
N PRO A 108 -5.17 -24.82 -16.53
CA PRO A 108 -5.81 -25.84 -15.72
C PRO A 108 -6.45 -25.22 -14.46
N ALA A 109 -7.39 -25.93 -13.84
CA ALA A 109 -8.03 -25.53 -12.58
C ALA A 109 -8.73 -24.14 -12.60
N VAL A 110 -9.33 -23.75 -13.73
CA VAL A 110 -10.12 -22.51 -13.85
C VAL A 110 -11.61 -22.82 -13.66
N VAL A 111 -12.33 -21.91 -12.99
CA VAL A 111 -13.79 -21.91 -12.93
C VAL A 111 -14.32 -20.99 -14.03
N TYR A 112 -15.23 -21.49 -14.87
CA TYR A 112 -15.83 -20.75 -15.97
C TYR A 112 -17.35 -20.67 -15.84
N GLU A 113 -17.93 -19.59 -16.36
CA GLU A 113 -19.36 -19.32 -16.37
C GLU A 113 -19.87 -19.26 -17.82
N ILE A 114 -20.88 -20.06 -18.16
CA ILE A 114 -21.57 -20.02 -19.45
C ILE A 114 -22.97 -19.48 -19.22
N LYS A 115 -23.29 -18.34 -19.85
CA LYS A 115 -24.60 -17.69 -19.73
C LYS A 115 -25.53 -18.15 -20.85
N CYS A 116 -26.73 -18.62 -20.48
CA CYS A 116 -27.83 -18.87 -21.40
C CYS A 116 -28.57 -17.55 -21.69
N GLY A 117 -29.10 -17.40 -22.92
CA GLY A 117 -30.03 -16.32 -23.25
C GLY A 117 -31.34 -16.34 -22.44
N CYS A 118 -31.55 -17.38 -21.65
CA CYS A 118 -32.69 -17.62 -20.77
C CYS A 118 -32.43 -17.24 -19.29
N ASN A 119 -31.43 -16.40 -19.00
CA ASN A 119 -30.97 -16.04 -17.65
C ASN A 119 -30.45 -17.20 -16.78
N ALA A 120 -30.41 -18.43 -17.28
CA ALA A 120 -29.70 -19.52 -16.62
C ALA A 120 -28.18 -19.39 -16.82
N CYS A 121 -27.40 -19.86 -15.85
CA CYS A 121 -25.94 -19.96 -15.98
C CYS A 121 -25.44 -21.34 -15.54
N TYR A 122 -24.42 -21.83 -16.24
CA TYR A 122 -23.66 -23.02 -15.84
C TYR A 122 -22.30 -22.58 -15.33
N ILE A 123 -21.92 -23.07 -14.15
CA ILE A 123 -20.61 -22.83 -13.55
C ILE A 123 -19.89 -24.19 -13.51
N GLY A 124 -18.80 -24.28 -14.26
CA GLY A 124 -17.96 -25.47 -14.35
C GLY A 124 -16.54 -25.18 -13.89
N ALA A 125 -15.81 -26.21 -13.46
CA ALA A 125 -14.39 -26.13 -13.17
C ALA A 125 -13.61 -27.12 -14.03
N THR A 126 -12.48 -26.69 -14.57
CA THR A 126 -11.57 -27.57 -15.31
C THR A 126 -10.77 -28.42 -14.31
N PRO A 127 -10.57 -29.73 -14.56
CA PRO A 127 -9.74 -30.57 -13.69
C PRO A 127 -8.31 -30.00 -13.57
N PRO A 128 -7.64 -30.15 -12.42
CA PRO A 128 -6.21 -29.90 -12.33
C PRO A 128 -5.46 -31.00 -13.11
N THR A 129 -4.55 -30.56 -13.99
CA THR A 129 -3.57 -31.43 -14.68
C THR A 129 -2.37 -31.72 -13.78
#